data_AF-A0A7J8X135-F1
#
_entry.id   AF-A0A7J8X135-F1
#
_cell.length_a   1.000
_cell.length_b   1.000
_cell.length_c   1.000
_cell.angle_alpha   90.00
_cell.angle_beta   90.00
_cell.angle_gamma   90.00
#
_symmetry.space_group_name_H-M   'P 1'
#
loop_
_entity.id
_entity.type
_entity.pdbx_description
1 polymer ?
#
loop_
_entity_poly.entity_id
_entity_poly.type
_entity_poly.pdbx_seq_one_letter_code
_entity_poly.pdbx_strand_id
1 'polypeptide(L)'
;MSLAIKDDEVDIVIGALRSDLTTFMNEWRPMFSRFHVIIVKDPDLKEELKIPEGFNLDVYGKPDIDQVVGSSTSILFSGYSCRYFGYLVSRKKYIISVDDDCLPARDPKGFLVDAVAQHISNLTNPATPFFFNTLYDPYAEGADFVRGYPFSLRGGVKCALSCGLWLNLADHDAPTQALKARQRNSRYVDAVMTVPARSLIPISGINIAFEREAVGPALVPALKLAGEGKCRWETMEDIWS
;
A
#
# COMPACT_ATOMS: atom_id res chain seq x y z
N MET A 1 -21.05 4.69 -12.30
CA MET A 1 -21.30 5.70 -11.23
C MET A 1 -19.95 6.11 -10.70
N SER A 2 -19.55 7.39 -10.76
CA SER A 2 -18.29 7.81 -10.13
C SER A 2 -18.44 7.67 -8.62
N LEU A 3 -17.65 6.79 -8.02
CA LEU A 3 -17.66 6.60 -6.57
C LEU A 3 -17.25 7.92 -5.90
N ALA A 4 -18.15 8.51 -5.12
CA ALA A 4 -17.85 9.72 -4.37
C ALA A 4 -16.96 9.34 -3.18
N ILE A 5 -15.64 9.35 -3.38
CA ILE A 5 -14.67 9.12 -2.32
C ILE A 5 -14.76 10.30 -1.36
N LYS A 6 -15.05 10.02 -0.09
CA LYS A 6 -15.03 11.04 0.94
C LYS A 6 -13.61 11.22 1.47
N ASP A 7 -13.10 12.43 1.35
CA ASP A 7 -11.71 12.75 1.67
C ASP A 7 -11.40 12.52 3.15
N ASP A 8 -12.40 12.71 4.01
CA ASP A 8 -12.30 12.48 5.45
C ASP A 8 -12.37 11.00 5.86
N GLU A 9 -12.53 10.06 4.92
CA GLU A 9 -12.53 8.62 5.16
C GLU A 9 -11.17 7.94 4.85
N VAL A 10 -10.19 8.65 4.30
CA VAL A 10 -8.90 8.08 3.84
C VAL A 10 -7.70 8.71 4.56
N ASP A 11 -6.79 7.88 5.04
CA ASP A 11 -5.42 8.26 5.39
C ASP A 11 -4.44 7.65 4.39
N ILE A 12 -3.44 8.44 3.99
CA ILE A 12 -2.27 7.95 3.23
C ILE A 12 -1.11 7.79 4.21
N VAL A 13 -0.45 6.64 4.23
CA VAL A 13 0.63 6.31 5.17
C VAL A 13 1.94 6.06 4.43
N ILE A 14 2.98 6.79 4.84
CA ILE A 14 4.30 6.78 4.21
C ILE A 14 5.35 6.52 5.27
N GLY A 15 6.16 5.47 5.11
CA GLY A 15 7.37 5.27 5.89
C GLY A 15 8.53 6.02 5.24
N ALA A 16 9.12 7.00 5.93
CA ALA A 16 10.21 7.81 5.41
C ALA A 16 11.55 7.19 5.79
N LEU A 17 12.23 6.57 4.81
CA LEU A 17 13.55 5.95 4.97
C LEU A 17 14.70 6.87 4.52
N ARG A 18 14.35 8.00 3.92
CA ARG A 18 15.26 9.08 3.53
C ARG A 18 14.74 10.42 4.01
N SER A 19 15.66 11.35 4.18
CA SER A 19 15.32 12.70 4.66
C SER A 19 14.63 13.56 3.63
N ASP A 20 14.98 13.45 2.35
CA ASP A 20 14.40 14.31 1.32
C ASP A 20 13.22 13.65 0.60
N LEU A 21 12.01 14.08 0.96
CA LEU A 21 10.75 13.62 0.36
C LEU A 21 10.24 14.59 -0.72
N THR A 22 10.99 15.64 -1.05
CA THR A 22 10.52 16.75 -1.91
C THR A 22 10.04 16.27 -3.28
N THR A 23 10.86 15.50 -3.99
CA THR A 23 10.51 15.01 -5.33
C THR A 23 9.30 14.08 -5.26
N PHE A 24 9.35 13.08 -4.38
CA PHE A 24 8.28 12.10 -4.20
C PHE A 24 6.94 12.77 -3.88
N MET A 25 6.88 13.62 -2.85
CA MET A 25 5.65 14.29 -2.46
C MET A 25 5.09 15.19 -3.57
N ASN A 26 5.96 15.86 -4.34
CA ASN A 26 5.52 16.69 -5.47
C ASN A 26 4.97 15.86 -6.64
N GLU A 27 5.55 14.71 -6.95
CA GLU A 27 5.05 13.82 -8.00
C GLU A 27 3.68 13.22 -7.63
N TRP A 28 3.47 12.89 -6.36
CA TRP A 28 2.21 12.36 -5.83
C TRP A 28 1.20 13.45 -5.45
N ARG A 29 1.57 14.73 -5.52
CA ARG A 29 0.73 15.89 -5.12
C ARG A 29 -0.69 15.87 -5.67
N PRO A 30 -0.95 15.51 -6.95
CA PRO A 30 -2.31 15.49 -7.50
C PRO A 30 -3.28 14.58 -6.72
N MET A 31 -2.76 13.55 -6.04
CA MET A 31 -3.55 12.63 -5.23
C MET A 31 -3.44 13.00 -3.74
N PHE A 32 -2.23 13.20 -3.24
CA PHE A 32 -1.97 13.33 -1.79
C PHE A 32 -2.53 14.62 -1.19
N SER A 33 -2.54 15.72 -1.94
CA SER A 33 -3.00 17.03 -1.42
C SER A 33 -4.47 17.06 -1.00
N ARG A 34 -5.26 16.09 -1.45
CA ARG A 34 -6.68 15.94 -1.16
C ARG A 34 -6.97 15.20 0.15
N PHE A 35 -6.04 14.38 0.62
CA PHE A 35 -6.23 13.49 1.78
C PHE A 35 -5.31 13.86 2.93
N HIS A 36 -5.59 13.31 4.11
CA HIS A 36 -4.65 13.40 5.22
C HIS A 36 -3.49 12.42 5.01
N VAL A 37 -2.27 12.87 5.27
CA VAL A 37 -1.04 12.09 5.10
C VAL A 37 -0.36 11.87 6.44
N ILE A 38 -0.08 10.62 6.78
CA ILE A 38 0.69 10.22 7.95
C ILE A 38 2.08 9.82 7.46
N ILE A 39 3.10 10.57 7.88
CA ILE A 39 4.50 10.25 7.60
C ILE A 39 5.12 9.69 8.88
N VAL A 40 5.66 8.47 8.81
CA VAL A 40 6.42 7.88 9.91
C VAL A 40 7.90 7.93 9.55
N LYS A 41 8.66 8.76 10.27
CA LYS A 41 10.11 8.83 10.15
C LYS A 41 10.73 7.57 10.75
N ASP A 42 11.58 6.89 9.98
CA ASP A 42 12.36 5.77 10.51
C ASP A 42 13.17 6.21 11.75
N PRO A 43 13.04 5.54 12.92
CA PRO A 43 13.84 5.82 14.11
C PRO A 43 15.35 5.86 13.88
N ASP A 44 15.87 5.15 12.87
CA ASP A 44 17.30 5.13 12.55
C ASP A 44 17.73 6.31 11.65
N LEU A 45 16.79 7.04 11.04
CA LEU A 45 17.08 8.21 10.21
C LEU A 45 17.38 9.43 11.09
N LYS A 46 18.64 9.89 11.07
CA LYS A 46 19.12 10.97 11.94
C LYS A 46 18.80 12.35 11.39
N GLU A 47 18.81 12.47 10.08
CA GLU A 47 18.55 13.72 9.37
C GLU A 47 17.11 14.17 9.54
N GLU A 48 16.88 15.49 9.52
CA GLU A 48 15.52 16.03 9.51
C GLU A 48 14.83 15.81 8.17
N LEU A 49 13.51 15.58 8.22
CA LEU A 49 12.73 15.40 7.00
C LEU A 49 12.56 16.73 6.28
N LYS A 50 12.77 16.72 4.97
CA LYS A 50 12.41 17.78 4.04
C LYS A 50 11.13 17.38 3.34
N ILE A 51 10.05 18.06 3.70
CA ILE A 51 8.71 17.84 3.15
C ILE A 51 8.26 19.15 2.51
N PRO A 52 7.77 19.14 1.26
CA PRO A 52 7.28 20.35 0.62
C PRO A 52 5.96 20.80 1.24
N GLU A 53 5.66 22.11 1.17
CA GLU A 53 4.43 22.67 1.72
C GLU A 53 3.16 22.25 0.95
N GLY A 54 2.00 22.51 1.54
CA GLY A 54 0.68 22.34 0.89
C GLY A 54 0.07 20.94 1.03
N PHE A 55 0.41 20.22 2.10
CA PHE A 55 -0.20 18.94 2.46
C PHE A 55 -0.80 19.02 3.86
N ASN A 56 -1.94 18.36 4.06
CA ASN A 56 -2.49 18.11 5.39
C ASN A 56 -1.82 16.85 5.95
N LEU A 57 -0.85 17.02 6.85
CA LEU A 57 -0.06 15.88 7.33
C LEU A 57 0.31 15.95 8.80
N ASP A 58 0.49 14.75 9.36
CA ASP A 58 1.15 14.50 10.64
C ASP A 58 2.47 13.76 10.40
N VAL A 59 3.50 14.13 11.16
CA VAL A 59 4.79 13.43 11.17
C VAL A 59 5.01 12.79 12.53
N TYR A 60 5.27 11.49 12.53
CA TYR A 60 5.59 10.72 13.72
C TYR A 60 7.05 10.25 13.67
N GLY A 61 7.77 10.40 14.78
CA GLY A 61 9.14 9.93 14.93
C GLY A 61 9.30 8.96 16.11
N LYS A 62 10.56 8.63 16.42
CA LYS A 62 10.89 7.73 17.53
C LYS A 62 10.22 8.11 18.86
N PRO A 63 10.19 9.38 19.30
CA PRO A 63 9.55 9.75 20.57
C PRO A 63 8.06 9.39 20.59
N ASP A 64 7.33 9.62 19.50
CA ASP A 64 5.90 9.32 19.40
C ASP A 64 5.65 7.81 19.40
N ILE A 65 6.50 7.05 18.69
CA ILE A 65 6.46 5.59 18.69
C ILE A 65 6.71 5.06 20.11
N ASP A 66 7.77 5.51 20.77
CA ASP A 66 8.11 5.11 22.13
C ASP A 66 6.97 5.42 23.11
N GLN A 67 6.30 6.57 22.94
CA GLN A 67 5.18 6.98 23.80
C GLN A 67 3.97 6.06 23.64
N VAL A 68 3.64 5.61 22.43
CA VAL A 68 2.43 4.83 22.15
C VAL A 68 2.63 3.34 22.44
N VAL A 69 3.77 2.76 22.04
CA VAL A 69 4.01 1.30 22.13
C VAL A 69 5.02 0.90 23.22
N GLY A 70 5.66 1.88 23.85
CA GLY A 70 6.72 1.66 24.82
C GLY A 70 8.09 1.41 24.17
N SER A 71 9.16 1.92 24.79
CA SER A 71 10.52 1.83 24.25
C SER A 71 11.05 0.40 24.06
N SER A 72 10.51 -0.59 24.78
CA SER A 72 10.86 -1.99 24.59
C SER A 72 10.28 -2.60 23.31
N THR A 73 9.19 -2.02 22.79
CA THR A 73 8.44 -2.53 21.64
C THR A 73 8.69 -1.71 20.38
N SER A 74 9.15 -0.46 20.51
CA SER A 74 9.34 0.46 19.38
C SER A 74 10.32 -0.04 18.32
N ILE A 75 11.20 -0.99 18.66
CA ILE A 75 12.09 -1.69 17.73
C ILE A 75 11.35 -2.45 16.61
N LEU A 76 10.06 -2.76 16.80
CA LEU A 76 9.23 -3.35 15.76
C LEU A 76 8.91 -2.35 14.64
N PHE A 77 8.95 -1.05 14.92
CA PHE A 77 8.59 0.05 14.01
C PHE A 77 9.84 0.79 13.49
N SER A 78 10.82 0.04 12.98
CA SER A 78 12.05 0.58 12.37
C SER A 78 12.23 0.12 10.92
N GLY A 79 13.05 0.84 10.16
CA GLY A 79 13.25 0.57 8.73
C GLY A 79 11.92 0.56 7.99
N TYR A 80 11.74 -0.34 7.03
CA TYR A 80 10.47 -0.49 6.30
C TYR A 80 9.27 -0.75 7.21
N SER A 81 9.48 -1.31 8.41
CA SER A 81 8.38 -1.60 9.34
C SER A 81 7.86 -0.36 10.07
N CYS A 82 8.54 0.79 10.02
CA CYS A 82 8.08 2.01 10.70
C CYS A 82 6.68 2.43 10.25
N ARG A 83 6.34 2.26 8.97
CA ARG A 83 5.02 2.60 8.40
C ARG A 83 3.85 1.91 9.09
N TYR A 84 4.05 0.73 9.67
CA TYR A 84 3.00 0.00 10.39
C TYR A 84 2.53 0.77 11.64
N PHE A 85 3.35 1.68 12.17
CA PHE A 85 2.93 2.62 13.19
C PHE A 85 1.87 3.59 12.66
N GLY A 86 2.00 4.04 11.40
CA GLY A 86 1.01 4.87 10.73
C GLY A 86 -0.33 4.17 10.60
N TYR A 87 -0.33 2.85 10.35
CA TYR A 87 -1.56 2.06 10.37
C TYR A 87 -2.17 2.05 11.77
N LEU A 88 -1.34 1.83 12.79
CA LEU A 88 -1.79 1.78 14.19
C LEU A 88 -2.50 3.08 14.62
N VAL A 89 -1.90 4.24 14.33
CA VAL A 89 -2.41 5.55 14.77
C VAL A 89 -3.54 6.10 13.90
N SER A 90 -3.63 5.68 12.64
CA SER A 90 -4.73 6.06 11.76
C SER A 90 -6.08 5.68 12.36
N ARG A 91 -7.07 6.56 12.18
CA ARG A 91 -8.46 6.33 12.62
C ARG A 91 -9.44 6.36 11.46
N LYS A 92 -8.94 6.51 10.24
CA LYS A 92 -9.75 6.60 9.03
C LYS A 92 -10.23 5.23 8.60
N LYS A 93 -11.30 5.23 7.80
CA LYS A 93 -11.94 4.00 7.34
C LYS A 93 -11.02 3.24 6.39
N TYR A 94 -10.38 3.96 5.47
CA TYR A 94 -9.45 3.41 4.51
C TYR A 94 -8.04 3.91 4.79
N ILE A 95 -7.08 3.00 4.74
CA ILE A 95 -5.66 3.29 4.89
C ILE A 95 -4.99 2.88 3.59
N ILE A 96 -4.24 3.79 2.99
CA ILE A 96 -3.47 3.55 1.77
C ILE A 96 -2.00 3.76 2.09
N SER A 97 -1.18 2.73 1.96
CA SER A 97 0.26 2.87 2.12
C SER A 97 0.95 3.04 0.78
N VAL A 98 1.88 3.99 0.72
CA VAL A 98 2.74 4.21 -0.45
C VAL A 98 4.19 4.23 0.02
N ASP A 99 5.08 3.58 -0.74
CA ASP A 99 6.50 3.63 -0.45
C ASP A 99 7.16 4.90 -1.01
N ASP A 100 8.13 5.45 -0.28
CA ASP A 100 8.70 6.76 -0.62
C ASP A 100 9.48 6.74 -1.95
N ASP A 101 9.89 5.57 -2.43
CA ASP A 101 10.64 5.33 -3.67
C ASP A 101 9.79 4.85 -4.85
N CYS A 102 8.48 4.89 -4.70
CA CYS A 102 7.54 4.58 -5.75
C CYS A 102 7.12 5.82 -6.54
N LEU A 103 6.84 5.61 -7.83
CA LEU A 103 6.33 6.64 -8.72
C LEU A 103 4.83 6.43 -8.97
N PRO A 104 4.04 7.50 -9.16
CA PRO A 104 2.65 7.38 -9.56
C PRO A 104 2.53 6.58 -10.87
N ALA A 105 1.57 5.67 -10.93
CA ALA A 105 1.31 4.91 -12.15
C ALA A 105 0.84 5.80 -13.30
N ARG A 106 1.23 5.44 -14.51
CA ARG A 106 0.74 6.04 -15.76
C ARG A 106 0.20 4.94 -16.66
N ASP A 107 -0.96 5.20 -17.25
CA ASP A 107 -1.57 4.27 -18.19
C ASP A 107 -0.71 4.12 -19.47
N PRO A 108 -1.01 3.16 -20.36
CA PRO A 108 -0.25 3.00 -21.61
C PRO A 108 -0.27 4.22 -22.55
N LYS A 109 -1.17 5.20 -22.31
CA LYS A 109 -1.25 6.46 -23.05
C LYS A 109 -0.50 7.60 -22.35
N GLY A 110 0.09 7.35 -21.18
CA GLY A 110 0.87 8.31 -20.40
C GLY A 110 0.07 9.13 -19.40
N PHE A 111 -1.25 8.92 -19.30
CA PHE A 111 -2.10 9.61 -18.35
C PHE A 111 -1.84 9.10 -16.93
N LEU A 112 -1.85 10.03 -15.98
CA LEU A 112 -1.70 9.71 -14.56
C LEU A 112 -2.89 8.85 -14.11
N VAL A 113 -2.61 7.73 -13.47
CA VAL A 113 -3.61 6.88 -12.82
C VAL A 113 -3.82 7.41 -11.40
N ASP A 114 -5.06 7.73 -11.04
CA ASP A 114 -5.41 8.09 -9.66
C ASP A 114 -5.43 6.83 -8.79
N ALA A 115 -4.28 6.55 -8.16
CA ALA A 115 -4.08 5.34 -7.38
C ALA A 115 -5.02 5.29 -6.16
N VAL A 116 -5.29 6.44 -5.53
CA VAL A 116 -6.21 6.51 -4.40
C VAL A 116 -7.62 6.16 -4.86
N ALA A 117 -8.09 6.76 -5.96
CA ALA A 117 -9.41 6.48 -6.47
C ALA A 117 -9.59 5.02 -6.90
N GLN A 118 -8.60 4.45 -7.57
CA GLN A 118 -8.65 3.06 -7.99
C GLN A 118 -8.62 2.09 -6.78
N HIS A 119 -7.80 2.34 -5.76
CA HIS A 119 -7.83 1.56 -4.52
C HIS A 119 -9.19 1.62 -3.83
N ILE A 120 -9.80 2.79 -3.70
CA ILE A 120 -11.11 2.93 -3.05
C ILE A 120 -12.19 2.24 -3.90
N SER A 121 -12.14 2.36 -5.23
CA SER A 121 -13.02 1.59 -6.13
C SER A 121 -12.89 0.09 -5.89
N ASN A 122 -11.66 -0.44 -5.83
CA ASN A 122 -11.39 -1.85 -5.58
C ASN A 122 -11.92 -2.33 -4.21
N LEU A 123 -11.84 -1.49 -3.17
CA LEU A 123 -12.31 -1.83 -1.82
C LEU A 123 -13.84 -1.74 -1.66
N THR A 124 -14.50 -0.95 -2.51
CA THR A 124 -15.94 -0.70 -2.42
C THR A 124 -16.76 -1.51 -3.41
N ASN A 125 -16.15 -1.95 -4.50
CA ASN A 125 -16.73 -2.95 -5.40
C ASN A 125 -16.68 -4.34 -4.75
N PRO A 126 -17.65 -5.21 -5.06
CA PRO A 126 -17.58 -6.60 -4.62
C PRO A 126 -16.36 -7.32 -5.21
N ALA A 127 -15.97 -8.40 -4.55
CA ALA A 127 -14.89 -9.30 -4.93
C ALA A 127 -15.47 -10.71 -5.19
N THR A 128 -14.83 -11.52 -6.03
CA THR A 128 -15.16 -12.95 -6.17
C THR A 128 -14.79 -13.73 -4.89
N PRO A 129 -15.66 -14.63 -4.38
CA PRO A 129 -15.43 -15.27 -3.08
C PRO A 129 -14.41 -16.41 -3.12
N PHE A 130 -14.61 -17.39 -4.02
CA PHE A 130 -13.81 -18.63 -4.10
C PHE A 130 -13.35 -18.97 -5.52
N PHE A 131 -13.74 -18.17 -6.52
CA PHE A 131 -13.44 -18.41 -7.93
C PHE A 131 -12.46 -17.39 -8.45
N PHE A 132 -11.34 -17.85 -8.99
CA PHE A 132 -10.37 -17.00 -9.68
C PHE A 132 -10.86 -16.74 -11.11
N ASN A 133 -11.09 -15.47 -11.46
CA ASN A 133 -11.43 -15.07 -12.82
C ASN A 133 -10.16 -14.69 -13.56
N THR A 134 -9.90 -15.34 -14.70
CA THR A 134 -8.65 -15.19 -15.46
C THR A 134 -8.66 -14.10 -16.53
N LEU A 135 -9.80 -13.42 -16.73
CA LEU A 135 -9.96 -12.46 -17.83
C LEU A 135 -9.89 -11.01 -17.34
N TYR A 136 -10.89 -10.58 -16.57
CA TYR A 136 -11.03 -9.21 -16.07
C TYR A 136 -11.86 -9.21 -14.79
N ASP A 137 -11.82 -8.10 -14.05
CA ASP A 137 -12.76 -7.86 -12.95
C ASP A 137 -14.20 -7.81 -13.47
N PRO A 138 -15.08 -8.77 -13.12
CA PRO A 138 -16.46 -8.79 -13.60
C PRO A 138 -17.33 -7.67 -13.01
N TYR A 139 -16.84 -6.96 -11.98
CA TYR A 139 -17.54 -5.82 -11.37
C TYR A 139 -17.16 -4.47 -11.99
N ALA A 140 -16.16 -4.45 -12.88
CA ALA A 140 -15.77 -3.24 -13.59
C ALA A 140 -16.88 -2.75 -14.55
N GLU A 141 -16.92 -1.45 -14.79
CA GLU A 141 -17.89 -0.85 -15.71
C GLU A 141 -17.71 -1.40 -17.14
N GLY A 142 -18.80 -1.90 -17.73
CA GLY A 142 -18.77 -2.52 -19.06
C GLY A 142 -18.32 -3.99 -19.09
N ALA A 143 -18.04 -4.60 -17.94
CA ALA A 143 -17.75 -6.03 -17.80
C ALA A 143 -18.98 -6.84 -17.33
N ASP A 144 -18.94 -8.16 -17.52
CA ASP A 144 -19.92 -9.10 -16.97
C ASP A 144 -19.25 -10.44 -16.63
N PHE A 145 -19.90 -11.27 -15.83
CA PHE A 145 -19.43 -12.59 -15.49
C PHE A 145 -19.36 -13.50 -16.72
N VAL A 146 -18.18 -14.09 -16.90
CA VAL A 146 -17.92 -15.04 -17.99
C VAL A 146 -18.65 -16.38 -17.80
N ARG A 147 -18.74 -17.16 -18.87
CA ARG A 147 -19.38 -18.49 -18.85
C ARG A 147 -18.81 -19.36 -17.71
N GLY A 148 -19.69 -20.11 -17.04
CA GLY A 148 -19.30 -21.02 -15.96
C GLY A 148 -19.23 -20.39 -14.57
N TYR A 149 -19.34 -19.06 -14.44
CA TYR A 149 -19.44 -18.43 -13.11
C TYR A 149 -20.87 -18.59 -12.53
N PRO A 150 -21.03 -19.17 -11.32
CA PRO A 150 -22.35 -19.41 -10.74
C PRO A 150 -23.15 -18.12 -10.51
N PHE A 151 -24.40 -18.07 -10.99
CA PHE A 151 -25.29 -16.92 -10.79
C PHE A 151 -25.47 -16.55 -9.31
N SER A 152 -25.55 -17.57 -8.44
CA SER A 152 -25.69 -17.39 -6.98
C SER A 152 -24.52 -16.70 -6.31
N LEU A 153 -23.35 -16.63 -6.97
CA LEU A 153 -22.14 -16.00 -6.43
C LEU A 153 -21.87 -14.60 -7.02
N ARG A 154 -22.68 -14.15 -7.98
CA ARG A 154 -22.46 -12.87 -8.69
C ARG A 154 -22.65 -11.63 -7.81
N GLY A 155 -23.28 -11.77 -6.64
CA GLY A 155 -23.36 -10.70 -5.65
C GLY A 155 -22.04 -10.39 -4.96
N GLY A 156 -21.05 -11.28 -5.07
CA GLY A 156 -19.71 -11.09 -4.53
C GLY A 156 -19.62 -11.06 -3.01
N VAL A 157 -18.42 -10.72 -2.53
CA VAL A 157 -18.09 -10.51 -1.11
C VAL A 157 -17.31 -9.22 -0.95
N LYS A 158 -17.16 -8.75 0.29
CA LYS A 158 -16.35 -7.57 0.59
C LYS A 158 -14.88 -7.79 0.22
N CYS A 159 -14.29 -6.81 -0.46
CA CYS A 159 -12.85 -6.75 -0.69
C CYS A 159 -12.15 -6.20 0.56
N ALA A 160 -11.20 -6.96 1.12
CA ALA A 160 -10.51 -6.55 2.36
C ALA A 160 -9.25 -5.72 2.08
N LEU A 161 -8.57 -6.00 0.96
CA LEU A 161 -7.26 -5.44 0.63
C LEU A 161 -7.15 -5.26 -0.90
N SER A 162 -6.55 -4.15 -1.29
CA SER A 162 -6.17 -3.84 -2.67
C SER A 162 -4.66 -3.58 -2.71
N CYS A 163 -3.97 -4.05 -3.74
CA CYS A 163 -2.53 -3.85 -3.93
C CYS A 163 -2.25 -3.48 -5.38
N GLY A 164 -1.19 -2.70 -5.64
CA GLY A 164 -0.80 -2.31 -6.99
C GLY A 164 -0.66 -0.80 -7.15
N LEU A 165 -0.70 -0.33 -8.40
CA LEU A 165 -0.83 1.10 -8.75
C LEU A 165 0.42 1.96 -8.51
N TRP A 166 1.62 1.36 -8.59
CA TRP A 166 2.89 2.07 -8.56
C TRP A 166 3.80 1.70 -9.73
N LEU A 167 4.83 2.53 -9.95
CA LEU A 167 5.96 2.28 -10.84
C LEU A 167 7.28 2.45 -10.07
N ASN A 168 8.40 2.26 -10.78
CA ASN A 168 9.78 2.30 -10.30
C ASN A 168 10.26 1.00 -9.65
N LEU A 169 9.95 0.73 -8.39
CA LEU A 169 10.41 -0.48 -7.72
C LEU A 169 9.64 -1.71 -8.22
N ALA A 170 10.36 -2.75 -8.65
CA ALA A 170 9.76 -3.95 -9.25
C ALA A 170 9.24 -4.98 -8.23
N ASP A 171 9.39 -4.70 -6.93
CA ASP A 171 8.92 -5.55 -5.82
C ASP A 171 9.36 -7.01 -5.94
N HIS A 172 10.64 -7.20 -6.32
CA HIS A 172 11.26 -8.51 -6.34
C HIS A 172 11.56 -9.00 -4.94
N ASP A 173 11.69 -10.32 -4.79
CA ASP A 173 12.35 -10.92 -3.63
C ASP A 173 13.78 -10.36 -3.47
N ALA A 174 14.30 -10.38 -2.25
CA ALA A 174 15.60 -9.81 -1.93
C ALA A 174 16.76 -10.32 -2.80
N PRO A 175 16.99 -11.64 -2.97
CA PRO A 175 18.03 -12.13 -3.87
C PRO A 175 17.90 -11.59 -5.30
N THR A 176 16.70 -11.62 -5.87
CA THR A 176 16.45 -11.11 -7.22
C THR A 176 16.66 -9.61 -7.30
N GLN A 177 16.22 -8.84 -6.31
CA GLN A 177 16.43 -7.40 -6.24
C GLN A 177 17.91 -7.05 -6.16
N ALA A 178 18.74 -7.86 -5.48
CA ALA A 178 20.17 -7.64 -5.35
C ALA A 178 20.88 -7.84 -6.70
N LEU A 179 20.51 -8.93 -7.40
CA LEU A 179 21.04 -9.24 -8.72
C LEU A 179 20.55 -8.27 -9.81
N LYS A 180 19.35 -7.69 -9.64
CA LYS A 180 18.70 -6.80 -10.61
C LYS A 180 18.48 -5.40 -10.07
N ALA A 181 19.44 -4.87 -9.31
CA ALA A 181 19.32 -3.59 -8.60
C ALA A 181 18.95 -2.36 -9.47
N ARG A 182 19.23 -2.41 -10.78
CA ARG A 182 18.90 -1.34 -11.74
C ARG A 182 17.58 -1.58 -12.50
N GLN A 183 16.98 -2.77 -12.39
CA GLN A 183 15.71 -3.03 -13.02
C GLN A 183 14.64 -2.17 -12.36
N ARG A 184 13.74 -1.63 -13.17
CA ARG A 184 12.59 -0.85 -12.71
C ARG A 184 11.31 -1.39 -13.32
N ASN A 185 10.22 -1.27 -12.58
CA ASN A 185 8.89 -1.42 -13.11
C ASN A 185 8.51 -0.13 -13.86
N SER A 186 8.57 -0.18 -15.19
CA SER A 186 8.18 0.94 -16.06
C SER A 186 6.85 0.69 -16.77
N ARG A 187 6.22 -0.47 -16.54
CA ARG A 187 5.00 -0.88 -17.26
C ARG A 187 3.85 -1.00 -16.28
N TYR A 188 2.90 -0.07 -16.41
CA TYR A 188 1.60 -0.24 -15.79
C TYR A 188 0.83 -1.34 -16.52
N VAL A 189 0.26 -2.27 -15.75
CA VAL A 189 -0.66 -3.29 -16.25
C VAL A 189 -2.07 -2.84 -15.87
N ASP A 190 -2.82 -2.41 -16.86
CA ASP A 190 -4.21 -1.96 -16.69
C ASP A 190 -5.15 -3.17 -16.59
N ALA A 191 -5.05 -3.87 -15.47
CA ALA A 191 -5.89 -5.01 -15.15
C ALA A 191 -6.17 -5.05 -13.64
N VAL A 192 -7.44 -5.11 -13.29
CA VAL A 192 -7.88 -5.43 -11.93
C VAL A 192 -8.33 -6.89 -11.92
N MET A 193 -7.83 -7.64 -10.94
CA MET A 193 -8.20 -9.04 -10.72
C MET A 193 -8.50 -9.24 -9.25
N THR A 194 -9.54 -10.01 -8.95
CA THR A 194 -9.79 -10.45 -7.58
C THR A 194 -9.01 -11.73 -7.30
N VAL A 195 -8.34 -11.75 -6.14
CA VAL A 195 -7.85 -12.99 -5.54
C VAL A 195 -8.88 -13.51 -4.54
N PRO A 196 -9.42 -14.73 -4.71
CA PRO A 196 -10.39 -15.31 -3.79
C PRO A 196 -9.83 -15.57 -2.40
N ALA A 197 -10.73 -15.68 -1.42
CA ALA A 197 -10.36 -16.08 -0.08
C ALA A 197 -9.72 -17.48 -0.07
N ARG A 198 -8.74 -17.68 0.82
CA ARG A 198 -7.94 -18.92 1.00
C ARG A 198 -6.92 -19.22 -0.10
N SER A 199 -6.72 -18.30 -1.05
CA SER A 199 -5.57 -18.36 -1.96
C SER A 199 -4.34 -17.71 -1.31
N LEU A 200 -3.18 -18.33 -1.47
CA LEU A 200 -1.91 -17.70 -1.13
C LEU A 200 -1.52 -16.76 -2.27
N ILE A 201 -1.06 -15.57 -1.92
CA ILE A 201 -0.61 -14.56 -2.88
C ILE A 201 0.64 -13.84 -2.37
N PRO A 202 1.63 -13.56 -3.23
CA PRO A 202 2.70 -12.64 -2.90
C PRO A 202 2.13 -11.22 -2.88
N ILE A 203 2.26 -10.54 -1.75
CA ILE A 203 1.87 -9.13 -1.59
C ILE A 203 2.98 -8.42 -0.81
N SER A 204 3.41 -7.27 -1.32
CA SER A 204 4.19 -6.30 -0.57
C SER A 204 3.36 -5.69 0.57
N GLY A 205 3.96 -5.45 1.74
CA GLY A 205 3.33 -4.66 2.81
C GLY A 205 3.13 -3.16 2.48
N ILE A 206 3.49 -2.75 1.25
CA ILE A 206 3.53 -1.39 0.72
C ILE A 206 2.77 -1.30 -0.61
N ASN A 207 2.35 -0.08 -0.98
CA ASN A 207 1.49 0.15 -2.15
C ASN A 207 0.21 -0.72 -2.10
N ILE A 208 -0.38 -0.71 -0.90
CA ILE A 208 -1.61 -1.41 -0.56
C ILE A 208 -2.63 -0.42 -0.02
N ALA A 209 -3.89 -0.78 -0.13
CA ALA A 209 -4.99 -0.12 0.52
C ALA A 209 -5.87 -1.16 1.22
N PHE A 210 -6.41 -0.81 2.37
CA PHE A 210 -7.34 -1.68 3.08
C PHE A 210 -8.36 -0.91 3.88
N GLU A 211 -9.49 -1.56 4.17
CA GLU A 211 -10.46 -1.06 5.12
C GLU A 211 -10.06 -1.46 6.54
N ARG A 212 -9.89 -0.46 7.42
CA ARG A 212 -9.42 -0.65 8.79
C ARG A 212 -10.28 -1.62 9.60
N GLU A 213 -11.60 -1.58 9.42
CA GLU A 213 -12.50 -2.49 10.14
C GLU A 213 -12.35 -3.95 9.69
N ALA A 214 -12.00 -4.17 8.41
CA ALA A 214 -11.84 -5.51 7.86
C ALA A 214 -10.50 -6.17 8.22
N VAL A 215 -9.41 -5.39 8.20
CA VAL A 215 -8.05 -5.90 8.48
C VAL A 215 -7.66 -5.76 9.96
N GLY A 216 -8.18 -4.73 10.64
CA GLY A 216 -7.82 -4.38 12.00
C GLY A 216 -6.87 -3.17 12.07
N PRO A 217 -6.37 -2.85 13.28
CA PRO A 217 -5.63 -1.60 13.51
C PRO A 217 -4.23 -1.59 12.90
N ALA A 218 -3.66 -2.75 12.57
CA ALA A 218 -2.36 -2.84 11.91
C ALA A 218 -2.26 -4.14 11.10
N LEU A 219 -1.49 -4.08 10.02
CA LEU A 219 -0.92 -5.22 9.32
C LEU A 219 0.56 -5.22 9.69
N VAL A 220 1.12 -6.37 10.10
CA VAL A 220 2.55 -6.50 10.41
C VAL A 220 3.09 -7.78 9.77
N PRO A 221 4.39 -7.85 9.46
CA PRO A 221 5.01 -9.08 8.98
C PRO A 221 4.85 -10.16 10.05
N ALA A 222 4.46 -11.37 9.64
CA ALA A 222 4.19 -12.46 10.58
C ALA A 222 5.43 -12.88 11.38
N LEU A 223 6.62 -12.77 10.78
CA LEU A 223 7.90 -13.08 11.40
C LEU A 223 8.92 -12.00 11.00
N LYS A 224 9.65 -11.48 12.00
CA LYS A 224 10.82 -10.60 11.82
C LYS A 224 11.99 -11.27 12.53
N LEU A 225 13.10 -11.49 11.83
CA LEU A 225 14.29 -12.07 12.44
C LEU A 225 14.87 -11.07 13.47
N ALA A 226 15.40 -11.57 14.58
CA ALA A 226 15.92 -10.70 15.64
C ALA A 226 17.19 -9.98 15.16
N GLY A 227 17.19 -8.64 15.24
CA GLY A 227 18.30 -7.80 14.76
C GLY A 227 18.21 -7.43 13.28
N GLU A 228 17.19 -7.92 12.58
CA GLU A 228 16.97 -7.82 11.14
C GLU A 228 15.67 -7.00 10.87
N GLY A 229 15.44 -6.59 9.62
CA GLY A 229 14.25 -5.91 9.13
C GLY A 229 14.40 -4.40 9.03
N LYS A 230 15.65 -3.92 8.98
CA LYS A 230 16.01 -2.55 8.63
C LYS A 230 16.01 -2.36 7.13
N CYS A 231 16.40 -3.40 6.41
CA CYS A 231 16.40 -3.44 4.96
C CYS A 231 15.40 -4.49 4.44
N ARG A 232 14.99 -4.38 3.17
CA ARG A 232 14.04 -5.33 2.52
C ARG A 232 14.49 -6.79 2.69
N TRP A 233 15.81 -7.03 2.56
CA TRP A 233 16.51 -8.33 2.62
C TRP A 233 16.51 -9.06 3.96
N GLU A 234 15.93 -8.45 4.98
CA GLU A 234 16.07 -8.89 6.37
C GLU A 234 14.70 -9.27 6.97
N THR A 235 13.65 -9.32 6.15
CA THR A 235 12.31 -9.72 6.55
C THR A 235 11.96 -11.09 6.00
N MET A 236 11.15 -11.85 6.73
CA MET A 236 10.68 -13.16 6.31
C MET A 236 9.68 -13.09 5.12
N GLU A 237 9.42 -11.91 4.57
CA GLU A 237 8.67 -11.75 3.31
C GLU A 237 9.40 -12.45 2.14
N ASP A 238 10.71 -12.70 2.28
CA ASP A 238 11.57 -13.37 1.30
C ASP A 238 11.84 -14.88 1.57
N ILE A 239 11.17 -15.55 2.53
CA ILE A 239 11.53 -16.94 2.93
C ILE A 239 11.50 -17.95 1.76
N TRP A 240 10.65 -17.74 0.76
CA TRP A 240 10.50 -18.66 -0.37
C TRP A 240 11.51 -18.42 -1.51
N SER A 241 12.51 -17.55 -1.30
CA SER A 241 13.60 -17.26 -2.24
C SER A 241 14.77 -18.24 -2.17
#